data_AF-A0A8J4WNI6-F1
#
_entry.id   AF-A0A8J4WNI6-F1
#
_cell.length_a   1.000
_cell.length_b   1.000
_cell.length_c   1.000
_cell.angle_alpha   90.00
_cell.angle_beta   90.00
_cell.angle_gamma   90.00
#
_symmetry.space_group_name_H-M   'P 1'
#
loop_
_entity.id
_entity.type
_entity.pdbx_description
1 polymer ?
#
loop_
_entity_poly.entity_id
_entity_poly.type
_entity_poly.pdbx_seq_one_letter_code
_entity_poly.pdbx_strand_id
1 'polypeptide(L)' 'MGCIVNGPGEMADADFGYVGGAPGKVNLYVGKTAVKFNIPEAEAVDRLKDLIREHGKWVEPVRGTAALEPTS' A
#
# COMPACT_ATOMS: atom_id res chain seq x y z
N MET A 1 0.41 -22.40 7.75
CA MET A 1 -0.24 -21.76 8.91
C MET A 1 -0.36 -20.28 8.58
N GLY A 2 -1.50 -19.88 8.01
CA GLY A 2 -1.73 -18.51 7.56
C GLY A 2 -1.99 -17.62 8.76
N CYS A 3 -1.02 -16.76 9.07
CA CYS A 3 -1.26 -15.60 9.91
C CYS A 3 -1.29 -14.38 8.99
N ILE A 4 -2.42 -14.25 8.29
CA ILE A 4 -2.88 -13.03 7.66
C ILE A 4 -3.19 -12.07 8.82
N VAL A 5 -2.34 -11.05 8.96
CA VAL A 5 -2.46 -9.84 9.81
C VAL A 5 -3.50 -9.89 10.95
N ASN A 6 -2.97 -9.91 12.17
CA ASN A 6 -3.73 -9.91 13.42
C ASN A 6 -4.26 -8.50 13.72
N GLY A 7 -5.47 -8.21 13.25
CA GLY A 7 -6.39 -7.37 13.99
C GLY A 7 -6.96 -6.16 13.23
N PRO A 8 -8.18 -5.74 13.57
CA PRO A 8 -8.87 -4.58 12.98
C PRO A 8 -8.20 -3.22 13.27
N GLY A 9 -7.11 -3.19 14.05
CA GLY A 9 -6.40 -1.98 14.47
C GLY A 9 -5.35 -1.44 13.49
N GLU A 10 -4.73 -2.28 12.66
CA GLU A 10 -3.70 -1.83 11.70
C GLU A 10 -4.30 -1.13 10.45
N MET A 11 -5.57 -1.40 10.14
CA MET A 11 -6.26 -0.83 8.98
C MET A 11 -6.84 0.57 9.26
N ALA A 12 -6.89 1.00 10.53
CA ALA A 12 -7.43 2.31 10.93
C ALA A 12 -6.44 3.49 10.77
N ASP A 13 -5.14 3.20 10.61
CA ASP A 13 -4.06 4.19 10.48
C ASP A 13 -3.57 4.35 9.03
N ALA A 14 -4.28 3.78 8.05
CA ALA A 14 -3.85 3.84 6.66
C ALA A 14 -3.94 5.27 6.12
N ASP A 15 -2.82 6.00 6.16
CA ASP A 15 -2.66 7.35 5.61
C ASP A 15 -2.76 7.39 4.09
N PHE A 16 -2.73 6.26 3.38
CA PHE A 16 -2.67 6.21 1.92
C PHE A 16 -3.48 5.05 1.35
N GLY A 17 -4.21 5.30 0.27
CA GLY A 17 -5.02 4.30 -0.40
C GLY A 17 -5.28 4.65 -1.87
N TYR A 18 -5.76 3.69 -2.64
CA TYR A 18 -6.21 3.91 -4.01
C TYR A 18 -7.51 3.14 -4.27
N VAL A 19 -8.40 3.73 -5.06
CA VAL A 19 -9.73 3.18 -5.37
C VAL A 19 -9.97 3.25 -6.87
N GLY A 20 -10.41 2.14 -7.47
CA GLY A 20 -10.79 2.10 -8.89
C GLY A 20 -11.99 3.00 -9.17
N GLY A 21 -11.82 3.98 -10.06
CA GLY A 21 -12.89 4.90 -10.47
C GLY A 21 -13.50 4.55 -11.82
N ALA A 22 -12.74 3.91 -12.70
CA ALA A 22 -13.16 3.52 -14.05
C ALA A 22 -12.26 2.36 -14.54
N PRO A 23 -12.67 1.60 -15.58
CA PRO A 23 -11.81 0.57 -16.18
C PRO A 23 -10.46 1.17 -16.62
N GLY A 24 -9.38 0.66 -16.03
CA GLY A 24 -8.01 1.13 -16.28
C GLY A 24 -7.62 2.42 -15.56
N LYS A 25 -8.47 2.98 -14.68
CA LYS A 25 -8.17 4.20 -13.91
C LYS A 25 -8.53 4.07 -12.43
N VAL A 26 -7.69 4.64 -11.59
CA VAL A 26 -7.85 4.72 -10.15
C VAL A 26 -7.72 6.15 -9.65
N ASN A 27 -8.21 6.38 -8.44
CA ASN A 27 -8.06 7.61 -7.69
C ASN A 27 -7.23 7.31 -6.44
N LEU A 28 -6.24 8.15 -6.13
CA LEU A 28 -5.41 8.04 -4.94
C LEU A 28 -5.97 8.91 -3.82
N TYR A 29 -5.95 8.36 -2.61
CA TYR A 29 -6.46 8.96 -1.39
C TYR A 29 -5.35 9.03 -0.36
N VAL A 30 -5.32 10.14 0.37
CA VAL A 30 -4.45 10.36 1.53
C VAL A 30 -5.35 10.51 2.74
N GLY A 31 -5.34 9.52 3.62
CA GLY A 31 -6.26 9.34 4.74
C GLY A 31 -7.70 9.28 4.23
N LYS A 32 -8.39 10.43 4.28
CA LYS A 32 -9.80 10.58 3.86
C LYS A 32 -9.99 11.50 2.65
N THR A 33 -8.91 12.05 2.12
CA THR A 33 -8.95 13.07 1.05
C THR A 33 -8.44 12.48 -0.25
N ALA A 34 -9.24 12.56 -1.31
CA ALA A 34 -8.80 12.21 -2.64
C ALA A 34 -7.87 13.29 -3.20
N VAL A 35 -6.61 12.93 -3.44
CA VAL A 35 -5.57 13.86 -3.91
C VAL A 35 -5.34 13.77 -5.41
N LYS A 36 -5.58 12.60 -6.01
CA LYS A 36 -5.40 12.37 -7.45
C LYS A 36 -6.55 11.54 -7.99
N PHE A 37 -7.05 11.92 -9.16
CA PHE A 37 -8.14 11.21 -9.83
C PHE A 37 -7.75 10.81 -11.25
N ASN A 38 -8.41 9.78 -11.78
CA ASN A 38 -8.21 9.32 -13.17
C ASN A 38 -6.77 8.88 -13.48
N ILE A 39 -6.02 8.40 -12.48
CA ILE A 39 -4.65 7.90 -12.66
C ILE A 39 -4.72 6.53 -13.33
N PRO A 40 -3.93 6.27 -14.39
CA PRO A 40 -3.90 4.95 -15.00
C PRO A 40 -3.44 3.89 -13.98
N GLU A 41 -4.12 2.75 -13.94
CA GLU A 41 -3.81 1.66 -12.99
C GLU A 41 -2.33 1.23 -13.04
N ALA A 42 -1.74 1.23 -14.25
CA ALA A 42 -0.32 0.92 -14.44
C ALA A 42 0.63 1.87 -13.70
N GLU A 43 0.26 3.15 -13.56
CA GLU A 43 1.06 4.13 -12.81
C GLU A 43 0.57 4.32 -11.38
N ALA A 44 -0.63 3.84 -11.04
CA ALA A 44 -1.23 4.01 -9.73
C ALA A 44 -0.29 3.59 -8.59
N VAL A 45 0.34 2.43 -8.76
CA VAL A 45 1.26 1.86 -7.79
C VAL A 45 2.49 2.74 -7.63
N ASP A 46 3.05 3.23 -8.74
CA ASP A 46 4.24 4.09 -8.71
C ASP A 46 3.92 5.46 -8.08
N ARG A 47 2.79 6.06 -8.48
CA ARG A 47 2.30 7.32 -7.92
C ARG A 47 1.97 7.22 -6.43
N LEU A 48 1.43 6.08 -5.99
CA LEU A 48 1.17 5.83 -4.58
C LEU A 48 2.48 5.69 -3.81
N LYS A 49 3.45 4.92 -4.33
CA LYS A 49 4.78 4.78 -3.72
C LYS A 49 5.46 6.13 -3.56
N ASP A 50 5.48 6.94 -4.61
CA ASP A 50 6.09 8.26 -4.62
C ASP A 50 5.44 9.15 -3.55
N LEU A 51 4.10 9.14 -3.48
CA LEU A 51 3.35 9.92 -2.51
C LEU A 51 3.60 9.49 -1.06
N ILE A 52 3.70 8.18 -0.80
CA ILE A 52 4.05 7.66 0.52
C ILE A 52 5.52 8.02 0.87
N ARG A 53 6.43 8.01 -0.11
CA ARG A 53 7.84 8.38 0.05
C ARG A 53 8.01 9.87 0.34
N GLU A 54 7.29 10.74 -0.37
CA GLU A 54 7.27 12.19 -0.12
C GLU A 54 6.79 12.50 1.30
N HIS A 55 5.82 11.75 1.81
CA HIS A 55 5.36 11.87 3.19
C HIS A 55 6.29 11.22 4.23
N GLY A 56 7.41 10.61 3.81
CA GLY A 56 8.35 9.93 4.70
C GLY A 56 7.76 8.70 5.39
N LYS A 57 6.61 8.21 4.92
CA LYS A 57 5.87 7.08 5.48
C LYS A 57 6.15 5.77 4.75
N TRP A 58 7.05 5.79 3.75
CA TRP A 58 7.33 4.61 2.94
C TRP A 58 8.19 3.65 3.74
N VAL A 59 7.54 2.60 4.23
CA VAL A 59 8.20 1.46 4.82
C VAL A 59 8.48 0.49 3.68
N GLU A 60 9.75 0.27 3.38
CA GLU A 60 10.14 -0.73 2.40
C GLU A 60 9.58 -2.08 2.86
N PRO A 61 8.75 -2.77 2.03
CA PRO A 61 8.22 -4.05 2.43
C PRO A 61 9.40 -4.98 2.65
N VAL A 62 9.62 -5.37 3.90
CA VAL A 62 10.63 -6.36 4.27
C VAL A 62 10.27 -7.60 3.46
N ARG A 63 10.95 -7.84 2.34
CA ARG A 63 10.82 -9.09 1.61
C ARG A 63 11.11 -10.16 2.64
N GLY A 64 10.09 -10.95 2.94
CA GLY A 64 10.17 -11.99 3.94
C GLY A 64 11.46 -12.76 3.75
N THR A 65 12.39 -12.53 4.66
CA THR A 65 13.46 -13.48 4.94
C THR A 65 12.76 -14.67 5.57
N ALA A 66 12.14 -15.50 4.74
CA ALA A 66 12.06 -16.91 5.02
C ALA A 66 13.47 -17.46 4.79
N ALA A 67 14.43 -17.02 5.62
CA ALA A 67 15.65 -17.76 5.83
C ALA A 67 15.23 -19.05 6.53
N LEU A 68 14.97 -20.06 5.70
CA LEU A 68 15.38 -21.44 5.91
C LEU A 68 16.38 -21.58 7.07
N GLU A 69 15.88 -21.91 8.26
CA GLU A 69 16.70 -22.51 9.31
C GLU A 69 16.62 -24.03 9.12
N PRO A 70 17.64 -24.72 8.59
CA PRO A 70 17.84 -26.13 8.87
C PRO A 70 18.53 -26.23 10.24
N THR A 71 17.75 -26.24 11.31
CA THR A 71 18.31 -26.51 12.65
C THR A 71 18.18 -28.01 12.95
N SER A 72 19.32 -28.67 12.72
CA SER A 72 19.80 -29.96 13.26
C SER A 72 19.23 -31.28 12.75
#